data_AF-A0A833H297-F1
#
_entry.id   AF-A0A833H297-F1
#
_cell.length_a   1.000
_cell.length_b   1.000
_cell.length_c   1.000
_cell.angle_alpha   90.00
_cell.angle_beta   90.00
_cell.angle_gamma   90.00
#
_symmetry.space_group_name_H-M   'P 1'
#
loop_
_entity.id
_entity.type
_entity.pdbx_description
1 polymer ?
#
loop_
_entity_poly.entity_id
_entity_poly.type
_entity_poly.pdbx_seq_one_letter_code
_entity_poly.pdbx_strand_id
1 'polypeptide(L)'
;MLPPRIESTRVRRRRSRKIWFLIPLIGLIGFLAYRYGEGAYLAIRQRFLPENLQLLESRSSHVEEQLIAHSIRSDDGALPGYTLFSEEEREQIVAYLKDSRRILSFYEGSTETGAALQASAALFQFYELLLYVQLNERSVLDLAGRGFLPSLTGINAETFREKARSSLLLSRKSLAMDPGQRRADDLRLIEAVSDLLYNERTDPHLFDQLIRINRDKIAPGLKPTYAFASLALFARSGNRERLNEILDVDSKSGMSQMLRIYALFHARDYIQAMQLARTLMVDAQAEPALRSEAARMMGEIFRIQSGAAAGLPYLYQARELHADPFLDELIQQWQAGP
;
A
#
# COMPACT_ATOMS: atom_id res chain seq x y z
N MET A 1 15.90 69.98 17.18
CA MET A 1 16.76 69.04 16.41
C MET A 1 15.82 68.11 15.64
N LEU A 2 15.70 68.34 14.32
CA LEU A 2 14.88 67.54 13.40
C LEU A 2 15.76 66.48 12.73
N PRO A 3 15.24 65.27 12.45
CA PRO A 3 16.04 64.18 11.89
C PRO A 3 16.41 64.44 10.42
N PRO A 4 17.55 63.92 9.94
CA PRO A 4 17.98 64.09 8.56
C PRO A 4 17.11 63.25 7.59
N ARG A 5 16.90 63.83 6.41
CA ARG A 5 16.18 63.23 5.27
C ARG A 5 16.82 61.93 4.82
N ILE A 6 15.99 60.92 4.60
CA ILE A 6 16.33 59.65 3.96
C ILE A 6 16.56 59.92 2.46
N GLU A 7 17.80 59.80 2.01
CA GLU A 7 18.12 59.72 0.58
C GLU A 7 17.77 58.31 0.07
N SER A 8 16.85 58.23 -0.90
CA SER A 8 16.50 56.99 -1.57
C SER A 8 17.66 56.48 -2.42
N THR A 9 18.37 55.46 -1.96
CA THR A 9 19.33 54.72 -2.78
C THR A 9 18.57 53.89 -3.83
N ARG A 10 18.59 54.35 -5.09
CA ARG A 10 18.12 53.55 -6.24
C ARG A 10 18.99 52.30 -6.39
N VAL A 11 18.46 51.15 -5.97
CA VAL A 11 19.07 49.84 -6.26
C VAL A 11 18.99 49.59 -7.76
N ARG A 12 20.13 49.70 -8.42
CA ARG A 12 20.32 49.42 -9.84
C ARG A 12 20.11 47.91 -10.06
N ARG A 13 18.92 47.51 -10.53
CA ARG A 13 18.63 46.13 -10.95
C ARG A 13 19.67 45.68 -11.99
N ARG A 14 20.63 44.84 -11.59
CA ARG A 14 21.46 44.07 -12.52
C ARG A 14 20.54 43.11 -13.28
N ARG A 15 20.11 43.49 -14.48
CA ARG A 15 19.47 42.56 -15.43
C ARG A 15 20.44 41.41 -15.68
N SER A 16 20.10 40.23 -15.16
CA SER A 16 20.78 38.98 -15.41
C SER A 16 20.91 38.74 -16.92
N ARG A 17 22.15 38.87 -17.43
CA ARG A 17 22.51 38.55 -18.83
C ARG A 17 22.42 37.04 -19.15
N LYS A 18 21.96 36.19 -18.21
CA LYS A 18 21.89 34.73 -18.42
C LYS A 18 20.83 34.29 -19.46
N ILE A 19 19.83 35.11 -19.73
CA ILE A 19 18.75 34.79 -20.70
C ILE A 19 19.22 34.91 -22.16
N TRP A 20 20.21 35.77 -22.44
CA TRP A 20 20.72 35.98 -23.80
C TRP A 20 21.52 34.80 -24.37
N PHE A 21 22.01 33.89 -23.52
CA PHE A 21 22.67 32.65 -23.97
C PHE A 21 21.68 31.52 -24.26
N LEU A 22 20.46 31.59 -23.71
CA LEU A 22 19.42 30.57 -23.92
C LEU A 22 18.80 30.64 -25.32
N ILE A 23 18.62 31.85 -25.86
CA ILE A 23 18.04 32.07 -27.19
C ILE A 23 18.90 31.44 -28.31
N PRO A 24 20.22 31.67 -28.40
CA PRO A 24 21.06 31.02 -29.39
C PRO A 24 21.21 29.51 -29.12
N LEU A 25 21.12 29.07 -27.87
CA LEU A 25 21.16 27.64 -27.53
C LEU A 25 19.89 26.91 -28.02
N ILE A 26 18.70 27.50 -27.82
CA ILE A 26 17.44 26.97 -28.34
C ILE A 26 17.45 26.96 -29.88
N GLY A 27 17.96 28.03 -30.50
CA GLY A 27 18.15 28.10 -31.95
C GLY A 27 19.14 27.05 -32.47
N LEU A 28 20.23 26.79 -31.74
CA LEU A 28 21.22 25.78 -32.06
C LEU A 28 20.65 24.36 -31.93
N ILE A 29 19.88 24.09 -30.88
CA ILE A 29 19.19 22.80 -30.68
C ILE A 29 18.16 22.58 -31.80
N GLY A 30 17.37 23.61 -32.15
CA GLY A 30 16.42 23.55 -33.27
C GLY A 30 17.11 23.33 -34.61
N PHE A 31 18.24 23.99 -34.86
CA PHE A 31 19.05 23.82 -36.06
C PHE A 31 19.72 22.44 -36.15
N LEU A 32 20.24 21.92 -35.03
CA LEU A 32 20.83 20.60 -34.95
C LEU A 32 19.78 19.49 -35.15
N ALA A 33 18.58 19.66 -34.58
CA ALA A 33 17.46 18.75 -34.78
C ALA A 33 16.97 18.76 -36.25
N TYR A 34 16.94 19.93 -36.89
CA TYR A 34 16.59 20.06 -38.32
C TYR A 34 17.64 19.44 -39.24
N ARG A 35 18.94 19.58 -38.92
CA ARG A 35 20.04 19.20 -39.82
C ARG A 35 20.52 17.76 -39.68
N TYR A 36 20.44 17.18 -38.48
CA TYR A 36 20.99 15.84 -38.19
C TYR A 36 19.92 14.78 -37.91
N GLY A 37 18.63 15.13 -38.04
CA GLY A 37 17.51 14.21 -37.83
C GLY A 37 17.45 13.65 -36.40
N GLU A 38 16.67 12.58 -36.21
CA GLU A 38 16.44 11.91 -34.91
C GLU A 38 17.73 11.60 -34.14
N GLY A 39 18.88 11.42 -34.81
CA GLY A 39 20.17 11.10 -34.19
C GLY A 39 20.72 12.17 -33.23
N ALA A 40 20.61 13.46 -33.55
CA ALA A 40 21.06 14.53 -32.64
C ALA A 40 20.10 14.74 -31.47
N TYR A 41 18.79 14.57 -31.72
CA TYR A 41 17.78 14.57 -30.67
C TYR A 41 17.98 13.40 -29.71
N LEU A 42 18.22 12.18 -30.22
CA LEU A 42 18.55 10.99 -29.44
C LEU A 42 19.86 11.17 -28.66
N ALA A 43 20.90 11.76 -29.24
CA ALA A 43 22.18 12.00 -28.56
C ALA A 43 22.08 13.06 -27.44
N ILE A 44 21.32 14.14 -27.65
CA ILE A 44 21.03 15.12 -26.59
C ILE A 44 20.18 14.46 -25.50
N ARG A 45 19.17 13.67 -25.88
CA ARG A 45 18.28 12.94 -24.98
C ARG A 45 18.98 11.88 -24.13
N GLN A 46 19.87 11.09 -24.72
CA GLN A 46 20.70 10.09 -24.03
C GLN A 46 21.64 10.75 -23.01
N ARG A 47 22.08 11.99 -23.28
CA ARG A 47 22.97 12.75 -22.36
C ARG A 47 22.25 13.30 -21.13
N PHE A 48 20.95 13.58 -21.21
CA PHE A 48 20.12 14.03 -20.07
C PHE A 48 19.32 12.89 -19.40
N LEU A 49 19.29 11.69 -20.00
CA LEU A 49 18.54 10.54 -19.48
C LEU A 49 18.94 10.10 -18.05
N PRO A 50 20.24 10.04 -17.69
CA PRO A 50 20.67 9.68 -16.33
C PRO A 50 20.19 10.70 -15.28
N GLU A 51 20.24 11.99 -15.60
CA GLU A 51 19.73 13.06 -14.74
C GLU A 51 18.20 12.99 -14.59
N ASN A 52 17.50 12.56 -15.64
CA ASN A 52 16.04 12.39 -15.63
C ASN A 52 15.60 11.21 -14.75
N LEU A 53 16.31 10.07 -14.79
CA LEU A 53 16.03 8.96 -13.88
C LEU A 53 16.33 9.33 -12.43
N GLN A 54 17.42 10.06 -12.16
CA GLN A 54 17.71 10.60 -10.83
C GLN A 54 16.62 11.56 -10.34
N LEU A 55 16.03 12.38 -11.23
CA LEU A 55 14.88 13.21 -10.88
C LEU A 55 13.67 12.37 -10.48
N LEU A 56 13.33 11.33 -11.25
CA LEU A 56 12.22 10.44 -10.91
C LEU A 56 12.47 9.67 -9.60
N GLU A 57 13.71 9.22 -9.39
CA GLU A 57 14.13 8.58 -8.14
C GLU A 57 14.00 9.52 -6.94
N SER A 58 14.48 10.77 -7.05
CA SER A 58 14.36 11.75 -5.96
C SER A 58 12.91 12.11 -5.65
N ARG A 59 12.05 12.22 -6.67
CA ARG A 59 10.60 12.41 -6.47
C ARG A 59 9.94 11.22 -5.78
N SER A 60 10.31 9.99 -6.16
CA SER A 60 9.82 8.80 -5.47
C SER A 60 10.28 8.75 -4.01
N SER A 61 11.53 9.14 -3.75
CA SER A 61 12.11 9.15 -2.40
C SER A 61 11.41 10.17 -1.49
N HIS A 62 11.05 11.35 -2.03
CA HIS A 62 10.32 12.35 -1.27
C HIS A 62 8.95 11.85 -0.77
N VAL A 63 8.19 11.16 -1.62
CA VAL A 63 6.90 10.58 -1.21
C VAL A 63 7.12 9.42 -0.24
N GLU A 64 8.18 8.64 -0.46
CA GLU A 64 8.56 7.56 0.44
C GLU A 64 8.88 8.05 1.86
N GLU A 65 9.57 9.18 2.00
CA GLU A 65 9.84 9.82 3.30
C GLU A 65 8.53 10.17 4.03
N GLN A 66 7.51 10.64 3.32
CA GLN A 66 6.18 10.91 3.90
C GLN A 66 5.50 9.61 4.35
N LEU A 67 5.56 8.55 3.54
CA LEU A 67 5.03 7.23 3.91
C LEU A 67 5.74 6.65 5.14
N ILE A 68 7.06 6.83 5.24
CA ILE A 68 7.86 6.40 6.41
C ILE A 68 7.47 7.20 7.65
N ALA A 69 7.26 8.52 7.52
CA ALA A 69 6.84 9.36 8.64
C ALA A 69 5.49 8.92 9.22
N HIS A 70 4.59 8.44 8.36
CA HIS A 70 3.26 7.92 8.75
C HIS A 70 3.28 6.41 9.01
N SER A 71 4.43 5.75 8.97
CA SER A 71 4.52 4.31 9.25
C SER A 71 4.43 4.03 10.75
N ILE A 72 3.62 3.04 11.11
CA ILE A 72 3.51 2.56 12.49
C ILE A 72 4.72 1.66 12.78
N ARG A 73 5.51 2.01 13.80
CA ARG A 73 6.69 1.24 14.20
C ARG A 73 6.27 0.06 15.07
N SER A 74 6.85 -1.11 14.79
CA SER A 74 6.57 -2.35 15.53
C SER A 74 6.98 -2.30 17.00
N ASP A 75 7.86 -1.36 17.39
CA ASP A 75 8.36 -1.21 18.75
C ASP A 75 7.26 -0.77 19.74
N ASP A 76 6.15 -0.24 19.23
CA ASP A 76 4.98 0.16 20.02
C ASP A 76 4.03 -1.02 20.32
N GLY A 77 4.40 -2.24 19.93
CA GLY A 77 3.56 -3.45 20.06
C GLY A 77 2.39 -3.51 19.08
N ALA A 78 2.29 -2.54 18.17
CA ALA A 78 1.27 -2.45 17.13
C ALA A 78 1.68 -3.19 15.84
N LEU A 79 0.69 -3.72 15.13
CA LEU A 79 0.86 -4.32 13.81
C LEU A 79 1.23 -3.25 12.77
N PRO A 80 2.00 -3.62 11.74
CA PRO A 80 2.49 -2.69 10.72
C PRO A 80 1.34 -2.11 9.89
N GLY A 81 1.46 -0.82 9.57
CA GLY A 81 0.47 -0.08 8.81
C GLY A 81 0.87 1.40 8.65
N TYR A 82 -0.09 2.23 8.26
CA TYR A 82 0.05 3.68 8.17
C TYR A 82 -0.96 4.40 9.07
N THR A 83 -0.53 5.52 9.66
CA THR A 83 -1.44 6.48 10.26
C THR A 83 -2.25 7.20 9.18
N LEU A 84 -3.42 7.72 9.56
CA LEU A 84 -4.26 8.48 8.62
C LEU A 84 -3.57 9.78 8.21
N PHE A 85 -3.52 10.02 6.90
CA PHE A 85 -3.14 11.32 6.34
C PHE A 85 -4.25 12.33 6.60
N SER A 86 -3.90 13.53 7.04
CA SER A 86 -4.86 14.63 7.06
C SER A 86 -5.31 14.98 5.63
N GLU A 87 -6.46 15.63 5.50
CA GLU A 87 -6.99 16.00 4.18
C GLU A 87 -6.03 16.92 3.42
N GLU A 88 -5.46 17.92 4.10
CA GLU A 88 -4.51 18.87 3.52
C GLU A 88 -3.19 18.18 3.09
N GLU A 89 -2.61 17.32 3.93
CA GLU A 89 -1.40 16.56 3.59
C GLU A 89 -1.64 15.66 2.37
N ARG A 90 -2.78 14.96 2.36
CA ARG A 90 -3.16 14.07 1.26
C ARG A 90 -3.28 14.85 -0.04
N GLU A 91 -3.95 16.00 -0.05
CA GLU A 91 -4.09 16.84 -1.25
C GLU A 91 -2.74 17.31 -1.78
N GLN A 92 -1.83 17.72 -0.90
CA GLN A 92 -0.49 18.15 -1.28
C GLN A 92 0.33 17.02 -1.93
N ILE A 93 0.32 15.82 -1.32
CA ILE A 93 1.06 14.67 -1.86
C ILE A 93 0.44 14.22 -3.19
N VAL A 94 -0.90 14.20 -3.31
CA VAL A 94 -1.58 13.86 -4.56
C VAL A 94 -1.24 14.85 -5.68
N ALA A 95 -1.22 16.15 -5.38
CA ALA A 95 -0.81 17.16 -6.35
C ALA A 95 0.65 16.95 -6.80
N TYR A 96 1.54 16.64 -5.86
CA TYR A 96 2.95 16.32 -6.15
C TYR A 96 3.10 15.07 -7.03
N LEU A 97 2.35 14.00 -6.74
CA LEU A 97 2.33 12.77 -7.54
C LEU A 97 1.77 13.00 -8.95
N LYS A 98 0.74 13.84 -9.07
CA LYS A 98 0.17 14.23 -10.38
C LYS A 98 1.20 14.98 -11.22
N ASP A 99 1.93 15.92 -10.62
CA ASP A 99 3.03 16.63 -11.30
C ASP A 99 4.17 15.67 -11.70
N SER A 100 4.51 14.72 -10.82
CA SER A 100 5.54 13.70 -11.09
C SER A 100 5.17 12.82 -12.28
N ARG A 101 3.91 12.40 -12.40
CA ARG A 101 3.43 11.66 -13.58
C ARG A 101 3.38 12.52 -14.84
N ARG A 102 3.05 13.81 -14.72
CA ARG A 102 3.13 14.74 -15.86
C ARG A 102 4.56 14.83 -16.38
N ILE A 103 5.54 14.92 -15.49
CA ILE A 103 6.96 14.89 -15.86
C ILE A 103 7.31 13.58 -16.58
N LEU A 104 6.81 12.45 -16.06
CA LEU A 104 7.02 11.14 -16.66
C LEU A 104 6.50 11.04 -18.10
N SER A 105 5.35 11.66 -18.40
CA SER A 105 4.79 11.67 -19.77
C SER A 105 5.72 12.35 -20.80
N PHE A 106 6.57 13.29 -20.39
CA PHE A 106 7.57 13.88 -21.28
C PHE A 106 8.72 12.92 -21.64
N TYR A 107 8.85 11.81 -20.91
CA TYR A 107 9.89 10.81 -21.13
C TYR A 107 9.40 9.57 -21.90
N GLU A 108 8.09 9.41 -22.14
CA GLU A 108 7.45 8.18 -22.68
C GLU A 108 7.86 7.74 -24.11
N GLY A 109 8.84 8.38 -24.75
CA GLY A 109 9.33 8.01 -26.08
C GLY A 109 10.70 7.30 -26.15
N SER A 110 11.34 6.92 -25.03
CA SER A 110 12.68 6.30 -25.05
C SER A 110 12.58 4.80 -24.76
N THR A 111 12.82 3.99 -25.77
CA THR A 111 12.70 2.52 -25.71
C THR A 111 13.74 1.88 -24.76
N GLU A 112 14.95 2.42 -24.68
CA GLU A 112 16.06 1.85 -23.89
C GLU A 112 15.82 1.87 -22.36
N THR A 113 14.90 2.71 -21.85
CA THR A 113 14.55 2.79 -20.43
C THR A 113 13.06 2.56 -20.16
N GLY A 114 12.37 1.91 -21.10
CA GLY A 114 10.92 1.66 -21.01
C GLY A 114 10.52 1.00 -19.70
N ALA A 115 11.24 -0.03 -19.26
CA ALA A 115 10.97 -0.72 -18.00
C ALA A 115 11.02 0.22 -16.78
N ALA A 116 12.07 1.03 -16.65
CA ALA A 116 12.27 1.96 -15.54
C ALA A 116 11.24 3.10 -15.50
N LEU A 117 10.83 3.60 -16.67
CA LEU A 117 9.77 4.59 -16.78
C LEU A 117 8.41 4.00 -16.36
N GLN A 118 8.09 2.78 -16.83
CA GLN A 118 6.88 2.08 -16.39
C GLN A 118 6.91 1.75 -14.89
N ALA A 119 8.08 1.41 -14.34
CA ALA A 119 8.26 1.17 -12.90
C ALA A 119 7.99 2.43 -12.07
N SER A 120 8.51 3.57 -12.52
CA SER A 120 8.29 4.86 -11.85
C SER A 120 6.81 5.27 -11.93
N ALA A 121 6.16 5.04 -13.06
CA ALA A 121 4.74 5.29 -13.23
C ALA A 121 3.90 4.41 -12.30
N ALA A 122 4.22 3.10 -12.21
CA ALA A 122 3.57 2.16 -11.31
C ALA A 122 3.70 2.63 -9.85
N LEU A 123 4.89 3.04 -9.43
CA LEU A 123 5.14 3.54 -8.08
C LEU A 123 4.36 4.81 -7.76
N PHE A 124 4.37 5.81 -8.64
CA PHE A 124 3.59 7.04 -8.39
C PHE A 124 2.08 6.76 -8.35
N GLN A 125 1.59 5.83 -9.16
CA GLN A 125 0.19 5.42 -9.13
C GLN A 125 -0.14 4.66 -7.84
N PHE A 126 0.77 3.82 -7.37
CA PHE A 126 0.60 3.03 -6.17
C PHE A 126 0.71 3.86 -4.89
N TYR A 127 1.68 4.78 -4.81
CA TYR A 127 1.76 5.71 -3.68
C TYR A 127 0.50 6.53 -3.51
N GLU A 128 -0.13 6.96 -4.61
CA GLU A 128 -1.43 7.62 -4.53
C GLU A 128 -2.53 6.69 -3.99
N LEU A 129 -2.55 5.42 -4.37
CA LEU A 129 -3.51 4.44 -3.83
C LEU A 129 -3.38 4.30 -2.32
N LEU A 130 -2.15 4.25 -1.80
CA LEU A 130 -1.88 4.12 -0.37
C LEU A 130 -2.45 5.28 0.45
N LEU A 131 -2.62 6.47 -0.14
CA LEU A 131 -3.21 7.64 0.54
C LEU A 131 -4.73 7.53 0.74
N TYR A 132 -5.37 6.59 0.06
CA TYR A 132 -6.82 6.45 0.05
C TYR A 132 -7.32 5.17 0.70
N VAL A 133 -6.44 4.31 1.18
CA VAL A 133 -6.77 2.99 1.74
C VAL A 133 -6.22 2.87 3.17
N GLN A 134 -7.06 2.42 4.10
CA GLN A 134 -6.65 2.31 5.51
C GLN A 134 -5.92 0.99 5.77
N LEU A 135 -4.59 1.02 5.78
CA LEU A 135 -3.77 -0.16 6.14
C LEU A 135 -3.40 -0.07 7.63
N ASN A 136 -4.17 -0.74 8.49
CA ASN A 136 -4.00 -0.74 9.94
C ASN A 136 -4.37 -2.11 10.52
N GLU A 137 -4.21 -2.29 11.83
CA GLU A 137 -4.46 -3.57 12.50
C GLU A 137 -5.88 -4.11 12.24
N ARG A 138 -6.88 -3.22 12.28
CA ARG A 138 -8.27 -3.60 12.09
C ARG A 138 -8.51 -4.13 10.68
N SER A 139 -7.99 -3.43 9.67
CA SER A 139 -8.15 -3.86 8.27
C SER A 139 -7.35 -5.12 7.94
N VAL A 140 -6.23 -5.39 8.64
CA VAL A 140 -5.54 -6.70 8.56
C VAL A 140 -6.47 -7.82 9.04
N LEU A 141 -7.12 -7.65 10.19
CA LEU A 141 -8.02 -8.67 10.75
C LEU A 141 -9.27 -8.87 9.89
N ASP A 142 -9.88 -7.78 9.41
CA ASP A 142 -11.06 -7.84 8.56
C ASP A 142 -10.75 -8.60 7.26
N LEU A 143 -9.56 -8.39 6.67
CA LEU A 143 -9.12 -9.09 5.47
C LEU A 143 -8.75 -10.57 5.71
N ALA A 144 -8.10 -10.88 6.84
CA ALA A 144 -7.67 -12.23 7.19
C ALA A 144 -8.86 -13.14 7.58
N GLY A 145 -9.79 -12.60 8.35
CA GLY A 145 -10.93 -13.33 8.90
C GLY A 145 -12.14 -13.32 7.98
N ARG A 146 -12.79 -12.16 7.88
CA ARG A 146 -14.07 -11.97 7.17
C ARG A 146 -13.87 -11.85 5.67
N GLY A 147 -12.66 -11.46 5.28
CA GLY A 147 -12.29 -11.20 3.92
C GLY A 147 -12.76 -9.88 3.35
N PHE A 148 -13.08 -8.94 4.23
CA PHE A 148 -13.40 -7.58 3.82
C PHE A 148 -12.13 -6.82 3.48
N LEU A 149 -12.17 -6.08 2.38
CA LEU A 149 -11.08 -5.20 2.02
C LEU A 149 -10.97 -4.04 3.01
N PRO A 150 -9.77 -3.44 3.12
CA PRO A 150 -9.59 -2.17 3.81
C PRO A 150 -10.56 -1.09 3.34
N SER A 151 -10.99 -0.24 4.27
CA SER A 151 -11.88 0.88 3.98
C SER A 151 -11.16 1.95 3.14
N LEU A 152 -11.95 2.64 2.31
CA LEU A 152 -11.50 3.74 1.48
C LEU A 152 -11.82 5.08 2.14
N THR A 153 -10.94 6.06 1.94
CA THR A 153 -11.12 7.43 2.43
C THR A 153 -10.94 8.44 1.31
N GLY A 154 -11.83 9.43 1.19
CA GLY A 154 -11.61 10.58 0.29
C GLY A 154 -11.61 10.25 -1.22
N ILE A 155 -12.09 9.06 -1.60
CA ILE A 155 -12.22 8.64 -3.00
C ILE A 155 -13.43 7.71 -3.15
N ASN A 156 -14.07 7.75 -4.32
CA ASN A 156 -15.11 6.77 -4.65
C ASN A 156 -14.47 5.42 -5.05
N ALA A 157 -15.23 4.33 -4.90
CA ALA A 157 -14.72 2.97 -5.15
C ALA A 157 -14.33 2.73 -6.63
N GLU A 158 -15.08 3.30 -7.58
CA GLU A 158 -14.82 3.10 -9.01
C GLU A 158 -13.48 3.72 -9.44
N THR A 159 -13.26 4.99 -9.10
CA THR A 159 -12.00 5.70 -9.35
C THR A 159 -10.83 5.05 -8.61
N PHE A 160 -11.06 4.53 -7.40
CA PHE A 160 -10.03 3.77 -6.69
C PHE A 160 -9.65 2.49 -7.44
N ARG A 161 -10.63 1.70 -7.90
CA ARG A 161 -10.39 0.48 -8.69
C ARG A 161 -9.66 0.78 -10.00
N GLU A 162 -9.97 1.89 -10.69
CA GLU A 162 -9.24 2.31 -11.89
C GLU A 162 -7.77 2.58 -11.60
N LYS A 163 -7.47 3.27 -10.49
CA LYS A 163 -6.09 3.51 -10.05
C LYS A 163 -5.38 2.20 -9.70
N ALA A 164 -6.05 1.29 -9.01
CA ALA A 164 -5.52 -0.04 -8.68
C ALA A 164 -5.18 -0.81 -9.96
N ARG A 165 -6.11 -0.89 -10.90
CA ARG A 165 -5.90 -1.50 -12.22
C ARG A 165 -4.73 -0.85 -12.98
N SER A 166 -4.64 0.47 -12.98
CA SER A 166 -3.56 1.20 -13.66
C SER A 166 -2.19 0.82 -13.08
N SER A 167 -2.04 0.86 -11.75
CA SER A 167 -0.79 0.47 -11.09
C SER A 167 -0.41 -1.00 -11.37
N LEU A 168 -1.40 -1.89 -11.38
CA LEU A 168 -1.24 -3.31 -11.73
C LEU A 168 -0.73 -3.51 -13.16
N LEU A 169 -1.32 -2.81 -14.14
CA LEU A 169 -0.90 -2.92 -15.53
C LEU A 169 0.50 -2.36 -15.76
N LEU A 170 0.83 -1.24 -15.12
CA LEU A 170 2.15 -0.61 -15.22
C LEU A 170 3.23 -1.50 -14.59
N SER A 171 2.98 -2.11 -13.43
CA SER A 171 3.93 -3.02 -12.78
C SER A 171 4.19 -4.27 -13.62
N ARG A 172 3.13 -4.91 -14.12
CA ARG A 172 3.23 -6.07 -15.02
C ARG A 172 3.98 -5.74 -16.29
N LYS A 173 3.67 -4.61 -16.92
CA LYS A 173 4.36 -4.16 -18.15
C LYS A 173 5.85 -3.92 -17.89
N SER A 174 6.19 -3.28 -16.78
CA SER A 174 7.58 -3.05 -16.39
C SER A 174 8.33 -4.37 -16.14
N LEU A 175 7.75 -5.29 -15.36
CA LEU A 175 8.33 -6.61 -15.08
C LEU A 175 8.45 -7.48 -16.34
N ALA A 176 7.52 -7.36 -17.30
CA ALA A 176 7.60 -8.07 -18.58
C ALA A 176 8.72 -7.53 -19.49
N MET A 177 9.03 -6.23 -19.39
CA MET A 177 10.13 -5.62 -20.13
C MET A 177 11.49 -5.96 -19.51
N ASP A 178 11.61 -5.91 -18.18
CA ASP A 178 12.81 -6.27 -17.44
C ASP A 178 12.44 -6.92 -16.07
N PRO A 179 12.45 -8.26 -15.98
CA PRO A 179 12.16 -8.99 -14.75
C PRO A 179 13.25 -8.84 -13.68
N GLY A 180 14.47 -8.49 -14.08
CA GLY A 180 15.66 -8.42 -13.22
C GLY A 180 16.00 -7.01 -12.74
N GLN A 181 15.15 -6.02 -13.08
CA GLN A 181 15.39 -4.62 -12.73
C GLN A 181 15.52 -4.41 -11.22
N ARG A 182 16.20 -3.31 -10.86
CA ARG A 182 16.47 -2.93 -9.46
C ARG A 182 15.22 -2.93 -8.57
N ARG A 183 14.07 -2.51 -9.10
CA ARG A 183 12.79 -2.37 -8.38
C ARG A 183 11.85 -3.57 -8.55
N ALA A 184 12.35 -4.73 -8.99
CA ALA A 184 11.50 -5.87 -9.28
C ALA A 184 10.67 -6.34 -8.07
N ASP A 185 11.23 -6.30 -6.87
CA ASP A 185 10.53 -6.69 -5.63
C ASP A 185 9.45 -5.68 -5.22
N ASP A 186 9.70 -4.37 -5.38
CA ASP A 186 8.67 -3.34 -5.21
C ASP A 186 7.52 -3.54 -6.19
N LEU A 187 7.82 -3.84 -7.46
CA LEU A 187 6.81 -4.03 -8.50
C LEU A 187 5.98 -5.29 -8.28
N ARG A 188 6.57 -6.37 -7.76
CA ARG A 188 5.82 -7.57 -7.36
C ARG A 188 4.88 -7.28 -6.19
N LEU A 189 5.31 -6.47 -5.22
CA LEU A 189 4.45 -6.03 -4.14
C LEU A 189 3.28 -5.19 -4.67
N ILE A 190 3.56 -4.21 -5.54
CA ILE A 190 2.54 -3.39 -6.20
C ILE A 190 1.57 -4.27 -6.98
N GLU A 191 2.08 -5.23 -7.74
CA GLU A 191 1.24 -6.17 -8.49
C GLU A 191 0.28 -6.92 -7.55
N ALA A 192 0.80 -7.56 -6.50
CA ALA A 192 -0.01 -8.37 -5.59
C ALA A 192 -1.07 -7.53 -4.86
N VAL A 193 -0.68 -6.38 -4.31
CA VAL A 193 -1.60 -5.53 -3.53
C VAL A 193 -2.61 -4.84 -4.44
N SER A 194 -2.21 -4.37 -5.62
CA SER A 194 -3.15 -3.76 -6.56
C SER A 194 -4.13 -4.76 -7.13
N ASP A 195 -3.73 -6.01 -7.36
CA ASP A 195 -4.62 -7.08 -7.82
C ASP A 195 -5.64 -7.48 -6.74
N LEU A 196 -5.21 -7.55 -5.47
CA LEU A 196 -6.07 -7.72 -4.31
C LEU A 196 -7.14 -6.62 -4.22
N LEU A 197 -6.70 -5.36 -4.28
CA LEU A 197 -7.57 -4.18 -4.15
C LEU A 197 -8.48 -3.98 -5.36
N TYR A 198 -8.07 -4.42 -6.55
CA TYR A 198 -8.86 -4.30 -7.76
C TYR A 198 -9.97 -5.36 -7.86
N ASN A 199 -9.64 -6.63 -7.61
CA ASN A 199 -10.60 -7.73 -7.75
C ASN A 199 -11.44 -7.98 -6.50
N GLU A 200 -11.08 -7.35 -5.38
CA GLU A 200 -11.76 -7.49 -4.09
C GLU A 200 -11.86 -8.94 -3.61
N ARG A 201 -10.88 -9.75 -4.01
CA ARG A 201 -10.80 -11.17 -3.69
C ARG A 201 -9.36 -11.55 -3.39
N THR A 202 -9.22 -12.53 -2.51
CA THR A 202 -7.92 -13.11 -2.17
C THR A 202 -7.70 -14.35 -3.03
N ASP A 203 -6.95 -14.18 -4.11
CA ASP A 203 -6.57 -15.28 -5.00
C ASP A 203 -5.37 -16.04 -4.43
N PRO A 204 -5.34 -17.39 -4.47
CA PRO A 204 -4.17 -18.19 -4.15
C PRO A 204 -2.85 -17.69 -4.74
N HIS A 205 -2.88 -17.16 -5.97
CA HIS A 205 -1.68 -16.66 -6.64
C HIS A 205 -1.02 -15.47 -5.91
N LEU A 206 -1.78 -14.67 -5.16
CA LEU A 206 -1.23 -13.53 -4.41
C LEU A 206 -0.26 -13.99 -3.31
N PHE A 207 -0.51 -15.16 -2.71
CA PHE A 207 0.40 -15.75 -1.71
C PHE A 207 1.74 -16.10 -2.34
N ASP A 208 1.71 -16.75 -3.51
CA ASP A 208 2.92 -17.14 -4.25
C ASP A 208 3.75 -15.93 -4.68
N GLN A 209 3.10 -14.82 -5.02
CA GLN A 209 3.79 -13.57 -5.32
C GLN A 209 4.52 -13.02 -4.10
N LEU A 210 3.85 -12.92 -2.95
CA LEU A 210 4.47 -12.38 -1.73
C LEU A 210 5.66 -13.19 -1.24
N ILE A 211 5.63 -14.52 -1.38
CA ILE A 211 6.74 -15.41 -0.95
C ILE A 211 8.00 -15.19 -1.79
N ARG A 212 7.86 -14.75 -3.05
CA ARG A 212 8.99 -14.51 -3.95
C ARG A 212 9.70 -13.17 -3.70
N ILE A 213 9.10 -12.29 -2.90
CA ILE A 213 9.62 -10.96 -2.65
C ILE A 213 10.72 -11.04 -1.60
N ASN A 214 11.89 -10.48 -1.92
CA ASN A 214 12.94 -10.30 -0.93
C ASN A 214 12.67 -9.03 -0.10
N ARG A 215 12.28 -9.20 1.17
CA ARG A 215 11.97 -8.12 2.12
C ARG A 215 13.07 -7.05 2.22
N ASP A 216 14.34 -7.44 2.11
CA ASP A 216 15.47 -6.52 2.27
C ASP A 216 15.67 -5.61 1.05
N LYS A 217 15.08 -5.99 -0.10
CA LYS A 217 15.15 -5.22 -1.35
C LYS A 217 13.97 -4.29 -1.55
N ILE A 218 12.93 -4.40 -0.73
CA ILE A 218 11.77 -3.51 -0.79
C ILE A 218 12.15 -2.12 -0.26
N ALA A 219 11.68 -1.08 -0.95
CA ALA A 219 11.78 0.31 -0.52
C ALA A 219 11.29 0.47 0.95
N PRO A 220 12.05 1.11 1.85
CA PRO A 220 11.66 1.32 3.25
C PRO A 220 10.21 1.79 3.47
N GLY A 221 9.71 2.74 2.66
CA GLY A 221 8.34 3.24 2.78
C GLY A 221 7.26 2.24 2.37
N LEU A 222 7.61 1.16 1.66
CA LEU A 222 6.72 0.07 1.28
C LEU A 222 6.77 -1.13 2.24
N LYS A 223 7.71 -1.17 3.19
CA LYS A 223 7.81 -2.24 4.19
C LYS A 223 6.52 -2.41 5.02
N PRO A 224 5.81 -1.34 5.45
CA PRO A 224 4.52 -1.51 6.13
C PRO A 224 3.47 -2.17 5.24
N THR A 225 3.38 -1.78 3.98
CA THR A 225 2.49 -2.41 2.98
C THR A 225 2.80 -3.90 2.81
N TYR A 226 4.08 -4.27 2.67
CA TYR A 226 4.48 -5.67 2.57
C TYR A 226 4.08 -6.46 3.81
N ALA A 227 4.34 -5.93 4.99
CA ALA A 227 4.05 -6.62 6.25
C ALA A 227 2.53 -6.74 6.47
N PHE A 228 1.76 -5.68 6.19
CA PHE A 228 0.29 -5.70 6.15
C PHE A 228 -0.23 -6.84 5.26
N ALA A 229 0.19 -6.86 3.99
CA ALA A 229 -0.28 -7.83 3.02
C ALA A 229 0.12 -9.25 3.42
N SER A 230 1.35 -9.43 3.90
CA SER A 230 1.87 -10.73 4.35
C SER A 230 1.12 -11.28 5.55
N LEU A 231 0.84 -10.46 6.58
CA LEU A 231 0.08 -10.88 7.74
C LEU A 231 -1.33 -11.34 7.35
N ALA A 232 -2.06 -10.51 6.60
CA ALA A 232 -3.43 -10.81 6.21
C ALA A 232 -3.50 -12.06 5.32
N LEU A 233 -2.61 -12.15 4.34
CA LEU A 233 -2.62 -13.22 3.36
C LEU A 233 -2.06 -14.54 3.92
N PHE A 234 -1.00 -14.54 4.72
CA PHE A 234 -0.52 -15.78 5.36
C PHE A 234 -1.50 -16.31 6.40
N ALA A 235 -2.18 -15.44 7.15
CA ALA A 235 -3.27 -15.87 8.01
C ALA A 235 -4.42 -16.49 7.20
N ARG A 236 -4.83 -15.86 6.10
CA ARG A 236 -5.93 -16.37 5.27
C ARG A 236 -5.63 -17.67 4.52
N SER A 237 -4.37 -17.88 4.13
CA SER A 237 -3.93 -19.13 3.48
C SER A 237 -3.68 -20.27 4.46
N GLY A 238 -3.71 -20.00 5.78
CA GLY A 238 -3.36 -20.98 6.80
C GLY A 238 -1.86 -21.28 6.89
N ASN A 239 -1.00 -20.43 6.32
CA ASN A 239 0.45 -20.60 6.36
C ASN A 239 1.03 -20.14 7.72
N ARG A 240 0.93 -21.02 8.72
CA ARG A 240 1.34 -20.75 10.11
C ARG A 240 2.83 -20.46 10.26
N GLU A 241 3.67 -21.16 9.50
CA GLU A 241 5.12 -21.01 9.56
C GLU A 241 5.51 -19.58 9.17
N ARG A 242 5.08 -19.13 7.99
CA ARG A 242 5.35 -17.77 7.49
C ARG A 242 4.70 -16.70 8.36
N LEU A 243 3.50 -16.94 8.88
CA LEU A 243 2.86 -15.98 9.78
C LEU A 243 3.68 -15.77 11.06
N ASN A 244 4.21 -16.84 11.64
CA ASN A 244 5.04 -16.80 12.86
C ASN A 244 6.48 -16.31 12.61
N GLU A 245 6.95 -16.24 11.38
CA GLU A 245 8.21 -15.53 11.06
C GLU A 245 8.05 -14.01 11.17
N ILE A 246 6.82 -13.51 10.96
CA ILE A 246 6.49 -12.08 10.97
C ILE A 246 5.98 -11.65 12.35
N LEU A 247 5.09 -12.46 12.93
CA LEU A 247 4.64 -12.28 14.30
C LEU A 247 5.72 -12.77 15.25
N ASP A 248 6.07 -11.98 16.26
CA ASP A 248 6.92 -12.48 17.34
C ASP A 248 6.24 -13.71 17.98
N VAL A 249 6.97 -14.83 18.03
CA VAL A 249 6.46 -16.14 18.48
C VAL A 249 5.90 -16.04 19.89
N ASP A 250 6.47 -15.15 20.71
CA ASP A 250 6.10 -14.93 22.11
C ASP A 250 5.10 -13.78 22.32
N SER A 251 4.71 -13.07 21.25
CA SER A 251 3.73 -11.98 21.36
C SER A 251 2.37 -12.51 21.83
N LYS A 252 1.97 -12.03 23.00
CA LYS A 252 0.64 -12.27 23.57
C LYS A 252 -0.39 -11.22 23.15
N SER A 253 -0.07 -10.32 22.21
CA SER A 253 -1.04 -9.30 21.80
C SER A 253 -2.30 -9.97 21.24
N GLY A 254 -3.48 -9.49 21.63
CA GLY A 254 -4.75 -10.08 21.20
C GLY A 254 -4.90 -10.12 19.67
N MET A 255 -4.34 -9.12 18.98
CA MET A 255 -4.25 -9.05 17.52
C MET A 255 -3.44 -10.22 16.93
N SER A 256 -2.24 -10.48 17.47
CA SER A 256 -1.40 -11.59 17.04
C SER A 256 -2.07 -12.94 17.28
N GLN A 257 -2.75 -13.09 18.43
CA GLN A 257 -3.53 -14.28 18.75
C GLN A 257 -4.67 -14.47 17.75
N MET A 258 -5.39 -13.40 17.39
CA MET A 258 -6.48 -13.47 16.41
C MET A 258 -6.00 -13.91 15.03
N LEU A 259 -4.86 -13.39 14.56
CA LEU A 259 -4.25 -13.84 13.29
C LEU A 259 -3.85 -15.32 13.31
N ARG A 260 -3.34 -15.81 14.44
CA ARG A 260 -3.05 -17.24 14.62
C ARG A 260 -4.33 -18.09 14.61
N ILE A 261 -5.41 -17.61 15.22
CA ILE A 261 -6.72 -18.27 15.19
C ILE A 261 -7.21 -18.40 13.73
N TYR A 262 -7.13 -17.33 12.94
CA TYR A 262 -7.48 -17.40 11.52
C TYR A 262 -6.60 -18.38 10.74
N ALA A 263 -5.28 -18.35 10.95
CA ALA A 263 -4.38 -19.27 10.28
C ALA A 263 -4.70 -20.74 10.60
N LEU A 264 -4.97 -21.06 11.87
CA LEU A 264 -5.37 -22.41 12.29
C LEU A 264 -6.72 -22.81 11.69
N PHE A 265 -7.69 -21.89 11.68
CA PHE A 265 -8.99 -22.12 11.08
C PHE A 265 -8.89 -22.46 9.58
N HIS A 266 -8.15 -21.65 8.82
CA HIS A 266 -7.96 -21.86 7.38
C HIS A 266 -7.11 -23.11 7.08
N ALA A 267 -6.17 -23.45 7.97
CA ALA A 267 -5.44 -24.72 7.95
C ALA A 267 -6.29 -25.94 8.41
N ARG A 268 -7.56 -25.73 8.80
CA ARG A 268 -8.49 -26.73 9.31
C ARG A 268 -8.05 -27.40 10.63
N ASP A 269 -7.15 -26.78 11.36
CA ASP A 269 -6.73 -27.21 12.71
C ASP A 269 -7.70 -26.65 13.76
N TYR A 270 -8.95 -27.11 13.69
CA TYR A 270 -10.06 -26.56 14.46
C TYR A 270 -9.88 -26.75 15.97
N ILE A 271 -9.19 -27.81 16.41
CA ILE A 271 -8.96 -28.07 17.83
C ILE A 271 -8.09 -26.96 18.43
N GLN A 272 -6.95 -26.66 17.81
CA GLN A 272 -6.07 -25.60 18.27
C GLN A 272 -6.69 -24.21 18.09
N ALA A 273 -7.41 -23.98 16.97
CA ALA A 273 -8.13 -22.73 16.76
C ALA A 273 -9.15 -22.45 17.88
N MET A 274 -9.93 -23.45 18.28
CA MET A 274 -10.89 -23.32 19.40
C MET A 274 -10.20 -23.08 20.74
N GLN A 275 -9.07 -23.74 21.00
CA GLN A 275 -8.32 -23.54 22.25
C GLN A 275 -7.86 -22.09 22.38
N LEU A 276 -7.23 -21.53 21.35
CA LEU A 276 -6.79 -20.14 21.33
C LEU A 276 -7.97 -19.16 21.37
N ALA A 277 -9.01 -19.40 20.57
CA ALA A 277 -10.20 -18.56 20.55
C ALA A 277 -10.89 -18.50 21.92
N ARG A 278 -10.98 -19.63 22.63
CA ARG A 278 -11.52 -19.67 23.98
C ARG A 278 -10.70 -18.84 24.96
N THR A 279 -9.37 -18.96 24.92
CA THR A 279 -8.48 -18.18 25.77
C THR A 279 -8.62 -16.67 25.52
N LEU A 280 -8.63 -16.24 24.26
CA LEU A 280 -8.78 -14.82 23.90
C LEU A 280 -10.18 -14.28 24.27
N MET A 281 -11.23 -15.07 24.05
CA MET A 281 -12.61 -14.69 24.35
C MET A 281 -12.85 -14.38 25.84
N VAL A 282 -12.19 -15.10 26.75
CA VAL A 282 -12.33 -14.92 28.21
C VAL A 282 -11.29 -13.99 28.83
N ASP A 283 -10.31 -13.54 28.05
CA ASP A 283 -9.30 -12.59 28.54
C ASP A 283 -9.93 -11.22 28.79
N ALA A 284 -10.07 -10.85 30.06
CA ALA A 284 -10.67 -9.57 30.46
C ALA A 284 -9.81 -8.36 30.09
N GLN A 285 -8.52 -8.55 29.77
CA GLN A 285 -7.62 -7.48 29.33
C GLN A 285 -7.65 -7.27 27.82
N ALA A 286 -8.21 -8.21 27.05
CA ALA A 286 -8.34 -8.08 25.60
C ALA A 286 -9.48 -7.10 25.23
N GLU A 287 -9.29 -6.40 24.11
CA GLU A 287 -10.29 -5.49 23.57
C GLU A 287 -11.63 -6.23 23.31
N PRO A 288 -12.80 -5.64 23.66
CA PRO A 288 -14.09 -6.28 23.45
C PRO A 288 -14.33 -6.74 22.01
N ALA A 289 -13.86 -5.97 21.02
CA ALA A 289 -13.97 -6.33 19.60
C ALA A 289 -13.19 -7.61 19.25
N LEU A 290 -12.01 -7.82 19.84
CA LEU A 290 -11.22 -9.04 19.63
C LEU A 290 -11.83 -10.26 20.32
N ARG A 291 -12.36 -10.06 21.52
CA ARG A 291 -13.08 -11.12 22.25
C ARG A 291 -14.34 -11.55 21.49
N SER A 292 -15.07 -10.58 20.94
CA SER A 292 -16.21 -10.81 20.06
C SER A 292 -15.82 -11.60 18.81
N GLU A 293 -14.73 -11.20 18.14
CA GLU A 293 -14.25 -11.91 16.94
C GLU A 293 -13.78 -13.34 17.25
N ALA A 294 -13.15 -13.58 18.41
CA ALA A 294 -12.81 -14.92 18.88
C ALA A 294 -14.06 -15.78 19.14
N ALA A 295 -15.10 -15.20 19.76
CA ALA A 295 -16.40 -15.86 19.93
C ALA A 295 -17.05 -16.18 18.57
N ARG A 296 -16.98 -15.25 17.60
CA ARG A 296 -17.46 -15.50 16.24
C ARG A 296 -16.74 -16.70 15.59
N MET A 297 -15.42 -16.77 15.72
CA MET A 297 -14.64 -17.90 15.20
C MET A 297 -15.01 -19.23 15.85
N MET A 298 -15.32 -19.25 17.15
CA MET A 298 -15.91 -20.43 17.79
C MET A 298 -17.23 -20.81 17.10
N GLY A 299 -18.11 -19.85 16.88
CA GLY A 299 -19.37 -20.05 16.15
C GLY A 299 -19.18 -20.68 14.77
N GLU A 300 -18.23 -20.17 13.97
CA GLU A 300 -17.91 -20.72 12.65
C GLU A 300 -17.41 -22.17 12.72
N ILE A 301 -16.53 -22.48 13.66
CA ILE A 301 -15.99 -23.84 13.82
C ILE A 301 -17.11 -24.80 14.20
N PHE A 302 -17.94 -24.44 15.19
CA PHE A 302 -19.08 -25.26 15.59
C PHE A 302 -20.12 -25.41 14.47
N ARG A 303 -20.33 -24.36 13.67
CA ARG A 303 -21.19 -24.44 12.49
C ARG A 303 -20.68 -25.46 11.48
N ILE A 304 -19.38 -25.45 11.18
CA ILE A 304 -18.76 -26.39 10.25
C ILE A 304 -18.85 -27.83 10.77
N GLN A 305 -18.62 -28.04 12.06
CA GLN A 305 -18.56 -29.38 12.66
C GLN A 305 -19.94 -29.99 12.96
N SER A 306 -20.90 -29.16 13.38
CA SER A 306 -22.15 -29.60 14.01
C SER A 306 -23.40 -28.87 13.50
N GLY A 307 -23.26 -27.99 12.50
CA GLY A 307 -24.36 -27.24 11.90
C GLY A 307 -24.64 -25.89 12.57
N ALA A 308 -25.43 -25.04 11.88
CA ALA A 308 -25.69 -23.65 12.26
C ALA A 308 -26.21 -23.47 13.70
N ALA A 309 -27.10 -24.37 14.16
CA ALA A 309 -27.65 -24.31 15.51
C ALA A 309 -26.59 -24.42 16.61
N ALA A 310 -25.50 -25.17 16.37
CA ALA A 310 -24.40 -25.29 17.32
C ALA A 310 -23.51 -24.04 17.37
N GLY A 311 -23.44 -23.29 16.27
CA GLY A 311 -22.67 -22.05 16.16
C GLY A 311 -23.38 -20.81 16.70
N LEU A 312 -24.73 -20.76 16.60
CA LEU A 312 -25.55 -19.61 16.97
C LEU A 312 -25.32 -19.08 18.41
N PRO A 313 -25.20 -19.91 19.46
CA PRO A 313 -24.93 -19.43 20.82
C PRO A 313 -23.67 -18.57 20.91
N TYR A 314 -22.62 -18.93 20.16
CA TYR A 314 -21.37 -18.17 20.13
C TYR A 314 -21.48 -16.87 19.34
N LEU A 315 -22.36 -16.79 18.33
CA LEU A 315 -22.63 -15.53 17.64
C LEU A 315 -23.41 -14.56 18.54
N TYR A 316 -24.37 -15.05 19.33
CA TYR A 316 -25.03 -14.20 20.33
C TYR A 316 -24.05 -13.70 21.39
N GLN A 317 -23.17 -14.57 21.88
CA GLN A 317 -22.10 -14.19 22.79
C GLN A 317 -21.16 -13.15 22.15
N ALA A 318 -20.79 -13.31 20.88
CA ALA A 318 -19.98 -12.34 20.15
C ALA A 318 -20.67 -10.97 20.10
N ARG A 319 -21.97 -10.94 19.82
CA ARG A 319 -22.77 -9.71 19.76
C ARG A 319 -22.90 -9.02 21.12
N GLU A 320 -23.01 -9.78 22.20
CA GLU A 320 -23.04 -9.24 23.57
C GLU A 320 -21.70 -8.58 23.96
N LEU A 321 -20.59 -9.13 23.47
CA LEU A 321 -19.25 -8.58 23.73
C LEU A 321 -18.99 -7.29 22.93
N HIS A 322 -19.48 -7.22 21.70
CA HIS A 322 -19.31 -6.06 20.83
C HIS A 322 -20.41 -6.00 19.78
N ALA A 323 -21.05 -4.83 19.65
CA ALA A 323 -22.05 -4.60 18.63
C ALA A 323 -21.37 -4.41 17.27
N ASP A 324 -21.70 -5.29 16.32
CA ASP A 324 -21.17 -5.28 14.96
C ASP A 324 -22.28 -5.69 13.98
N PRO A 325 -22.65 -4.82 13.02
CA PRO A 325 -23.71 -5.12 12.04
C PRO A 325 -23.49 -6.43 11.28
N PHE A 326 -22.23 -6.81 11.05
CA PHE A 326 -21.90 -8.08 10.41
C PHE A 326 -22.39 -9.29 11.21
N LEU A 327 -22.35 -9.23 12.54
CA LEU A 327 -22.85 -10.32 13.40
C LEU A 327 -24.36 -10.45 13.33
N ASP A 328 -25.09 -9.34 13.25
CA ASP A 328 -26.55 -9.37 13.13
C ASP A 328 -26.99 -9.98 11.79
N GLU A 329 -26.33 -9.61 10.69
CA GLU A 329 -26.54 -10.24 9.38
C GLU A 329 -26.24 -11.74 9.42
N LEU A 330 -25.11 -12.13 10.02
CA LEU A 330 -24.70 -13.53 10.11
C LEU A 330 -25.65 -14.37 10.97
N ILE A 331 -26.13 -13.83 12.09
CA ILE A 331 -27.14 -14.46 12.96
C ILE A 331 -28.43 -14.67 12.16
N GLN A 332 -28.93 -13.65 11.46
CA GLN A 332 -30.15 -13.76 10.66
C GLN A 332 -30.00 -14.83 9.57
N GLN A 333 -28.87 -14.84 8.87
CA GLN A 333 -28.58 -15.86 7.86
C GLN A 333 -28.58 -17.28 8.44
N TRP A 334 -27.96 -17.48 9.61
CA TRP A 334 -27.87 -18.82 10.21
C TRP A 334 -29.17 -19.29 10.84
N GLN A 335 -30.03 -18.36 11.28
CA GLN A 335 -31.39 -18.66 11.73
C GLN A 335 -32.33 -19.03 10.59
N ALA A 336 -32.16 -18.44 9.41
CA ALA A 336 -32.98 -18.72 8.23
C ALA A 336 -32.78 -20.14 7.68
N GLY A 337 -31.69 -20.82 8.08
CA GLY A 337 -31.28 -22.11 7.53
C GLY A 337 -30.60 -21.97 6.16
N PRO A 338 -29.84 -22.99 5.72
CA PRO A 338 -29.31 -23.03 4.36
C PRO A 338 -30.41 -23.11 3.30
#